data_AF-A0A9E4RNJ1-F1
#
_entry.id   AF-A0A9E4RNJ1-F1
#
_cell.length_a   1.000
_cell.length_b   1.000
_cell.length_c   1.000
_cell.angle_alpha   90.00
_cell.angle_beta   90.00
_cell.angle_gamma   90.00
#
_symmetry.space_group_name_H-M   'P 1'
#
loop_
_entity.id
_entity.type
_entity.pdbx_description
1 polymer ?
#
loop_
_entity_poly.entity_id
_entity_poly.type
_entity_poly.pdbx_seq_one_letter_code
_entity_poly.pdbx_strand_id
1 'polypeptide(L)'
;FDDNAFQGDEAVGLRLRDAYLKPWSQHQPMERLIQAYEAARPLGALHQAMSYMWILNNIAEDARWQLEGGLRQWLKIVLTLCGG
;
A
#
# COMPACT_ATOMS: atom_id res chain seq x y z
N PHE A 1 -11.37 -15.84 0.48
CA PHE A 1 -10.61 -14.67 0.93
C PHE A 1 -11.59 -13.53 1.06
N ASP A 2 -11.72 -13.00 2.26
CA ASP A 2 -12.58 -11.83 2.52
C ASP A 2 -11.98 -10.64 1.76
N ASP A 3 -12.70 -10.10 0.78
CA ASP A 3 -12.25 -8.96 -0.05
C ASP A 3 -12.06 -7.67 0.81
N ASN A 4 -12.40 -7.73 2.12
CA ASN A 4 -12.34 -6.65 3.07
C ASN A 4 -11.03 -6.54 3.89
N ALA A 5 -9.99 -7.31 3.58
CA ALA A 5 -8.74 -7.31 4.39
C ALA A 5 -8.05 -5.93 4.54
N PHE A 6 -8.41 -4.94 3.70
CA PHE A 6 -7.99 -3.53 3.83
C PHE A 6 -9.16 -2.54 3.84
N GLN A 7 -10.41 -2.99 4.05
CA GLN A 7 -11.47 -2.08 4.50
C GLN A 7 -11.25 -1.79 5.99
N GLY A 8 -10.09 -1.21 6.30
CA GLY A 8 -9.89 -0.51 7.55
C GLY A 8 -10.75 0.73 7.54
N ASP A 9 -11.22 1.13 8.72
CA ASP A 9 -11.89 2.41 8.91
C ASP A 9 -11.06 3.53 8.27
N GLU A 10 -11.65 4.25 7.31
CA GLU A 10 -11.00 5.36 6.60
C GLU A 10 -10.46 6.40 7.59
N ALA A 11 -11.16 6.63 8.71
CA ALA A 11 -10.71 7.52 9.76
C ALA A 11 -9.42 7.01 10.45
N VAL A 12 -9.26 5.69 10.59
CA VAL A 12 -8.02 5.11 11.11
C VAL A 12 -6.87 5.29 10.10
N GLY A 13 -7.15 5.08 8.81
CA GLY A 13 -6.17 5.31 7.75
C GLY A 13 -5.66 6.76 7.71
N LEU A 14 -6.58 7.73 7.80
CA LEU A 14 -6.24 9.15 7.84
C LEU A 14 -5.42 9.51 9.09
N ARG A 15 -5.78 8.98 10.26
CA ARG A 15 -5.02 9.20 11.51
C ARG A 15 -3.60 8.65 11.43
N LEU A 16 -3.42 7.48 10.82
CA LEU A 16 -2.09 6.88 10.62
C LEU A 16 -1.25 7.69 9.63
N ARG A 17 -1.84 8.14 8.52
CA ARG A 17 -1.18 9.05 7.56
C ARG A 17 -0.71 10.31 8.26
N ASP A 18 -1.59 10.99 8.99
CA ASP A 18 -1.27 12.27 9.62
C ASP A 18 -0.19 12.11 10.71
N ALA A 19 -0.23 11.01 11.48
CA ALA A 19 0.80 10.69 12.45
C ALA A 19 2.17 10.41 11.78
N TYR A 20 2.18 9.69 10.66
CA TYR A 20 3.39 9.44 9.87
C TYR A 20 3.97 10.72 9.25
N LEU A 21 3.11 11.65 8.79
CA LEU A 21 3.54 12.89 8.14
C LEU A 21 3.97 13.98 9.12
N LYS A 22 3.47 13.98 10.37
CA LYS A 22 3.76 15.02 11.36
C LYS A 22 5.26 15.32 11.58
N PRO A 23 6.18 14.34 11.68
CA PRO A 23 7.61 14.63 11.81
C PRO A 23 8.19 15.39 10.60
N TRP A 24 7.59 15.24 9.43
CA TRP A 24 8.04 15.89 8.19
C TRP A 24 7.57 17.34 8.07
N SER A 25 6.69 17.82 8.96
CA SER A 25 6.20 19.20 8.96
C SER A 25 7.29 20.25 9.19
N GLN A 26 8.48 19.83 9.62
CA GLN A 26 9.67 20.70 9.66
C GLN A 26 10.22 21.05 8.27
N HIS A 27 9.86 20.30 7.22
CA HIS A 27 10.38 20.47 5.86
C HIS A 27 9.36 21.07 4.89
N GLN A 28 8.07 20.73 5.03
CA GLN A 28 6.97 21.18 4.18
C GLN A 28 5.67 21.29 5.00
N PRO A 29 4.72 22.16 4.61
CA PRO A 29 3.41 22.23 5.27
C PRO A 29 2.62 20.93 5.08
N MET A 30 1.70 20.62 6.00
CA MET A 30 0.94 19.37 6.03
C MET A 30 0.18 19.13 4.72
N GLU A 31 -0.38 20.17 4.10
CA GLU A 31 -1.11 20.06 2.85
C GLU A 31 -0.21 19.55 1.71
N ARG A 32 1.04 20.03 1.63
CA ARG A 32 2.03 19.57 0.63
C ARG A 32 2.46 18.13 0.90
N LEU A 33 2.60 17.76 2.16
CA LEU A 33 2.94 16.40 2.56
C LEU A 33 1.83 15.41 2.22
N ILE A 34 0.57 15.79 2.43
CA ILE A 34 -0.59 14.98 2.03
C ILE A 34 -0.64 14.84 0.51
N GLN A 35 -0.43 15.92 -0.25
CA GLN A 35 -0.38 15.84 -1.72
C GLN A 35 0.73 14.89 -2.20
N ALA A 36 1.93 14.97 -1.60
CA ALA A 36 3.03 14.08 -1.91
C ALA A 36 2.71 12.61 -1.54
N TYR A 37 2.08 12.38 -0.39
CA TYR A 37 1.61 11.06 0.01
C TYR A 37 0.63 10.47 -1.00
N GLU A 38 -0.42 11.21 -1.37
CA GLU A 38 -1.43 10.76 -2.34
C GLU A 38 -0.79 10.46 -3.71
N ALA A 39 0.11 11.32 -4.18
CA ALA A 39 0.84 11.10 -5.43
C ALA A 39 1.75 9.85 -5.38
N ALA A 40 2.27 9.50 -4.21
CA ALA A 40 3.13 8.33 -4.02
C ALA A 40 2.36 7.01 -3.81
N ARG A 41 1.06 7.06 -3.50
CA ARG A 41 0.26 5.84 -3.22
C ARG A 41 0.31 4.80 -4.35
N PRO A 42 0.13 5.16 -5.64
CA PRO A 42 0.20 4.16 -6.71
C PRO A 42 1.60 3.52 -6.81
N LEU A 43 2.65 4.31 -6.61
CA LEU A 43 4.03 3.82 -6.59
C LEU A 43 4.27 2.86 -5.42
N GLY A 44 3.77 3.17 -4.23
CA GLY A 44 3.83 2.29 -3.07
C GLY A 44 3.12 0.95 -3.31
N ALA A 45 1.93 0.99 -3.91
CA ALA A 45 1.19 -0.22 -4.28
C ALA A 45 1.95 -1.07 -5.32
N LEU A 46 2.56 -0.42 -6.32
CA LEU A 46 3.37 -1.11 -7.33
C LEU A 46 4.61 -1.77 -6.72
N HIS A 47 5.30 -1.07 -5.83
CA HIS A 47 6.45 -1.62 -5.11
C HIS A 47 6.06 -2.87 -4.30
N GLN A 48 4.90 -2.85 -3.63
CA GLN A 48 4.39 -4.02 -2.91
C GLN A 48 4.08 -5.18 -3.86
N ALA A 49 3.43 -4.93 -5.01
CA ALA A 49 3.18 -5.96 -6.00
C ALA A 49 4.49 -6.62 -6.50
N MET A 50 5.51 -5.81 -6.80
CA MET A 50 6.83 -6.31 -7.20
C MET A 50 7.51 -7.10 -6.08
N SER A 51 7.40 -6.65 -4.83
CA SER A 51 7.95 -7.34 -3.65
C SER A 51 7.31 -8.71 -3.47
N TYR A 52 5.97 -8.81 -3.55
CA TYR A 52 5.26 -10.08 -3.47
C TYR A 52 5.59 -11.00 -4.65
N MET A 53 5.72 -10.47 -5.86
CA MET A 53 6.16 -11.24 -7.02
C MET A 53 7.56 -11.83 -6.79
N TRP A 54 8.50 -11.04 -6.26
CA TRP A 54 9.83 -11.53 -5.94
C TRP A 54 9.80 -12.59 -4.83
N ILE A 55 9.04 -12.38 -3.75
CA ILE A 55 8.91 -13.34 -2.65
C ILE A 55 8.36 -14.67 -3.18
N LEU A 56 7.27 -14.66 -3.96
CA LEU A 56 6.67 -15.88 -4.49
C LEU A 56 7.63 -16.67 -5.38
N ASN A 57 8.55 -15.99 -6.07
CA ASN A 57 9.58 -16.65 -6.88
C ASN A 57 10.76 -17.21 -6.06
N ASN A 58 10.91 -16.86 -4.78
CA ASN A 58 12.10 -17.19 -3.99
C ASN A 58 11.78 -17.87 -2.64
N ILE A 59 10.51 -18.09 -2.32
CA ILE A 59 10.08 -18.80 -1.11
C ILE A 59 9.95 -20.30 -1.36
N ALA A 60 10.03 -21.11 -0.30
CA ALA A 60 9.71 -22.52 -0.37
C ALA A 60 8.25 -22.74 -0.80
N GLU A 61 8.02 -23.77 -1.63
CA GLU A 61 6.72 -24.04 -2.26
C GLU A 61 5.62 -24.30 -1.22
N ASP A 62 5.95 -24.94 -0.10
CA ASP A 62 5.03 -25.24 1.00
C ASP A 62 4.60 -23.99 1.81
N ALA A 63 5.32 -22.89 1.69
CA ALA A 63 4.99 -21.59 2.28
C ALA A 63 4.33 -20.61 1.30
N ARG A 64 4.40 -20.88 -0.02
CA ARG A 64 3.93 -20.01 -1.09
C ARG A 64 2.46 -19.60 -0.94
N TRP A 65 1.59 -20.57 -0.62
CA TRP A 65 0.13 -20.36 -0.50
C TRP A 65 -0.25 -19.28 0.52
N GLN A 66 0.60 -19.02 1.53
CA GLN A 66 0.34 -18.01 2.57
C GLN A 66 0.44 -16.58 2.01
N LEU A 67 1.18 -16.38 0.92
CA LEU A 67 1.55 -15.06 0.40
C LEU A 67 0.97 -14.79 -0.99
N GLU A 68 0.44 -15.80 -1.69
CA GLU A 68 -0.14 -15.64 -3.04
C GLU A 68 -1.28 -14.61 -3.09
N GLY A 69 -2.06 -14.50 -2.01
CA GLY A 69 -3.13 -13.52 -1.89
C GLY A 69 -2.62 -12.08 -2.00
N GLY A 70 -1.43 -11.78 -1.47
CA GLY A 70 -0.88 -10.44 -1.43
C GLY A 70 -0.54 -9.89 -2.81
N LEU A 71 0.06 -10.71 -3.71
CA LEU A 71 0.36 -10.26 -5.08
C LEU A 71 -0.92 -9.82 -5.81
N ARG A 72 -1.95 -10.67 -5.79
CA ARG A 72 -3.23 -10.38 -6.44
C ARG A 72 -3.85 -9.10 -5.89
N GLN A 73 -3.78 -8.92 -4.57
CA GLN A 73 -4.37 -7.77 -3.89
C GLN A 73 -3.66 -6.46 -4.24
N TRP A 74 -2.33 -6.43 -4.20
CA TRP A 74 -1.57 -5.23 -4.55
C TRP A 74 -1.74 -4.86 -6.02
N LEU A 75 -1.85 -5.84 -6.93
CA LEU A 75 -2.19 -5.56 -8.33
C LEU A 75 -3.57 -4.94 -8.50
N LYS A 76 -4.60 -5.43 -7.78
CA LYS A 76 -5.93 -4.78 -7.77
C LYS A 76 -5.81 -3.32 -7.31
N ILE A 77 -5.09 -3.05 -6.22
CA ILE A 77 -4.90 -1.69 -5.68
C ILE A 77 -4.19 -0.78 -6.69
N VAL A 78 -3.13 -1.26 -7.36
CA VAL A 78 -2.44 -0.49 -8.41
C VAL A 78 -3.43 -0.12 -9.52
N LEU A 79 -4.21 -1.09 -10.01
CA LEU A 79 -5.18 -0.83 -11.08
C LEU A 79 -6.27 0.15 -10.64
N THR A 80 -6.75 0.07 -9.40
CA THR A 80 -7.74 1.02 -8.86
C THR A 80 -7.18 2.44 -8.66
N LEU A 81 -5.90 2.57 -8.29
CA LEU A 81 -5.27 3.87 -8.08
C LEU A 81 -4.80 4.52 -9.38
N CYS A 82 -4.44 3.73 -10.39
CA CYS A 82 -3.94 4.22 -11.69
C CYS A 82 -5.04 4.29 -12.77
N GLY A 83 -6.06 3.43 -12.68
CA GLY A 83 -7.18 3.37 -13.60
C GLY A 83 -8.44 3.88 -12.92
N GLY A 84 -8.88 5.08 -13.28
CA GLY A 84 -10.25 5.52 -13.07
C GLY A 84 -11.20 4.82 -14.01
#